data_AF-A0A817N8J0-F1
#
_entry.id   AF-A0A817N8J0-F1
#
_cell.length_a   1.000
_cell.length_b   1.000
_cell.length_c   1.000
_cell.angle_alpha   90.00
_cell.angle_beta   90.00
_cell.angle_gamma   90.00
#
_symmetry.space_group_name_H-M   'P 1'
#
loop_
_entity.id
_entity.type
_entity.pdbx_description
1 polymer ?
#
loop_
_entity_poly.entity_id
_entity_poly.type
_entity_poly.pdbx_seq_one_letter_code
_entity_poly.pdbx_strand_id
1 'polypeptide(L)'
;MILNIGWLFIWDRGYFGWSLLVIFFMFITIIVPMIITHILLQQNRSTYINAQRKLDIWLVRILVHNGLAIYGTWLYLATLLNLTIWISQIYNKNAQSITDASTAALTFVLVGIIVYFVCENFIFYSSMAYTFVPWFVVIFALSGVLSKNYKRNDIPDRNKFYVLALLIICCILFIIRLGLFIMGYIRNRIPTIQEP
;
A
#
# COMPACT_ATOMS: atom_id res chain seq x y z
N MET A 1 -3.63 9.39 -15.25
CA MET A 1 -4.91 9.00 -15.87
C MET A 1 -4.73 8.21 -17.17
N ILE A 2 -4.03 8.74 -18.19
CA ILE A 2 -3.81 8.02 -19.48
C ILE A 2 -3.24 6.61 -19.27
N LEU A 3 -2.21 6.45 -18.43
CA LEU A 3 -1.63 5.14 -18.14
C LEU A 3 -2.62 4.14 -17.51
N ASN A 4 -3.59 4.60 -16.70
CA ASN A 4 -4.63 3.71 -16.13
C ASN A 4 -5.54 3.15 -17.21
N ILE A 5 -6.00 4.03 -18.10
CA ILE A 5 -6.90 3.66 -19.18
C ILE A 5 -6.18 2.72 -20.14
N GLY A 6 -4.93 3.06 -20.51
CA GLY A 6 -4.09 2.20 -21.33
C GLY A 6 -3.85 0.83 -20.70
N TRP A 7 -3.53 0.79 -19.40
CA TRP A 7 -3.37 -0.46 -18.66
C TRP A 7 -4.62 -1.36 -18.74
N LEU A 8 -5.82 -0.81 -18.54
CA LEU A 8 -7.08 -1.57 -18.64
C LEU A 8 -7.26 -2.22 -20.02
N PHE A 9 -7.01 -1.49 -21.10
CA PHE A 9 -7.11 -2.05 -22.45
C PHE A 9 -6.05 -3.12 -22.73
N ILE A 10 -4.81 -2.92 -22.27
CA ILE A 10 -3.74 -3.92 -22.44
C ILE A 10 -4.08 -5.20 -21.69
N TRP A 11 -4.59 -5.08 -20.46
CA TRP A 11 -5.03 -6.21 -19.65
C TRP A 11 -6.21 -6.96 -20.28
N ASP A 12 -7.23 -6.23 -20.72
CA ASP A 12 -8.44 -6.79 -21.37
C ASP A 12 -8.09 -7.60 -22.63
N ARG A 13 -7.09 -7.14 -23.39
CA ARG A 13 -6.57 -7.84 -24.57
C ARG A 13 -5.66 -9.03 -24.26
N GLY A 14 -5.38 -9.32 -22.98
CA GLY A 14 -4.55 -10.46 -22.56
C GLY A 14 -3.04 -10.26 -22.69
N TYR A 15 -2.57 -9.04 -22.93
CA TYR A 15 -1.14 -8.71 -23.04
C TYR A 15 -0.49 -8.56 -21.65
N PHE A 16 -0.45 -9.64 -20.86
CA PHE A 16 -0.09 -9.60 -19.44
C PHE A 16 1.34 -9.08 -19.14
N GLY A 17 2.32 -9.35 -20.01
CA GLY A 17 3.68 -8.82 -19.84
C GLY A 17 3.75 -7.30 -19.99
N TRP A 18 3.07 -6.77 -21.02
CA TRP A 18 2.96 -5.31 -21.21
C TRP A 18 2.15 -4.66 -20.10
N SER A 19 1.09 -5.33 -19.64
CA SER A 19 0.28 -4.87 -18.52
C SER A 19 1.11 -4.71 -17.24
N LEU A 20 1.99 -5.69 -16.94
CA LEU A 20 2.91 -5.63 -15.81
C LEU A 20 3.85 -4.42 -15.90
N LEU A 21 4.43 -4.15 -17.07
CA LEU A 21 5.31 -3.00 -17.26
C LEU A 21 4.57 -1.68 -17.02
N VAL A 22 3.39 -1.51 -17.61
CA VAL A 22 2.62 -0.28 -17.47
C VAL A 22 2.21 -0.04 -16.01
N ILE A 23 1.72 -1.06 -15.31
CA ILE A 23 1.30 -0.89 -13.91
C ILE A 23 2.50 -0.63 -12.97
N PHE A 24 3.66 -1.22 -13.26
CA PHE A 24 4.89 -0.92 -12.53
C PHE A 24 5.32 0.54 -12.70
N PHE A 25 5.30 1.07 -13.93
CA PHE A 25 5.57 2.49 -14.16
C PHE A 25 4.53 3.39 -13.50
N MET A 26 3.25 3.01 -13.50
CA MET A 26 2.22 3.74 -12.77
C MET A 26 2.52 3.80 -11.27
N PHE A 27 2.98 2.69 -10.68
CA PHE A 27 3.40 2.67 -9.28
C PHE A 27 4.58 3.64 -9.04
N ILE A 28 5.58 3.69 -9.91
CA ILE A 28 6.67 4.67 -9.78
C ILE A 28 6.14 6.11 -9.87
N THR A 29 5.20 6.38 -10.78
CA THR A 29 4.65 7.73 -10.95
C THR A 29 3.85 8.23 -9.75
N ILE A 30 3.34 7.36 -8.86
CA ILE A 30 2.62 7.80 -7.65
C ILE A 30 3.54 8.13 -6.48
N ILE A 31 4.74 7.54 -6.44
CA ILE A 31 5.72 7.77 -5.37
C ILE A 31 6.21 9.22 -5.40
N VAL A 32 6.49 9.75 -6.59
CA VAL A 32 6.99 11.11 -6.79
C VAL A 32 6.07 12.18 -6.19
N PRO A 33 4.77 12.29 -6.57
CA PRO A 33 3.87 13.28 -5.98
C PRO A 33 3.67 13.04 -4.48
N MET A 34 3.65 11.78 -4.02
CA MET A 34 3.54 11.48 -2.59
C MET A 34 4.72 12.07 -1.79
N ILE A 35 5.96 11.93 -2.29
CA ILE A 35 7.14 12.52 -1.65
C ILE A 35 7.06 14.05 -1.68
N ILE A 36 6.78 14.64 -2.84
CA ILE A 36 6.74 16.09 -3.02
C ILE A 36 5.71 16.73 -2.09
N THR A 37 4.49 16.20 -1.99
CA THR A 37 3.45 16.80 -1.13
C THR A 37 3.81 16.73 0.35
N HIS A 38 4.44 15.63 0.80
CA HIS A 38 4.89 15.51 2.19
C HIS A 38 6.00 16.52 2.51
N ILE A 39 6.98 16.69 1.61
CA ILE A 39 8.05 17.67 1.77
C ILE A 39 7.49 19.10 1.79
N LEU A 40 6.64 19.46 0.82
CA LEU A 40 6.09 20.80 0.70
C LEU A 40 5.19 21.18 1.88
N LEU A 41 4.40 20.23 2.39
CA LEU A 41 3.57 20.48 3.58
C LEU A 41 4.45 20.69 4.82
N GLN A 42 5.53 19.93 4.96
CA GLN A 42 6.44 20.06 6.10
C GLN A 42 7.20 21.39 6.07
N GLN A 43 7.69 21.81 4.91
CA GLN A 43 8.42 23.07 4.72
C GLN A 43 7.54 24.29 4.98
N ASN A 44 6.30 24.28 4.50
CA ASN A 44 5.41 25.45 4.59
C ASN A 44 4.47 25.44 5.80
N ARG A 45 4.62 24.45 6.70
CA ARG A 45 3.70 24.24 7.83
C ARG A 45 3.55 25.47 8.71
N SER A 46 4.65 26.10 9.10
CA SER A 46 4.65 27.29 9.97
C SER A 46 3.91 28.46 9.31
N THR A 47 4.11 28.66 8.00
CA THR A 47 3.40 29.67 7.21
C THR A 47 1.89 29.45 7.22
N TYR A 48 1.42 28.21 7.02
CA TYR A 48 -0.01 27.89 7.10
C TYR A 48 -0.59 28.09 8.50
N ILE A 49 0.15 27.75 9.56
CA ILE A 49 -0.28 27.97 10.95
C ILE A 49 -0.39 29.46 11.24
N ASN A 50 0.62 30.26 10.87
CA ASN A 50 0.65 31.71 11.07
C ASN A 50 -0.48 32.42 10.32
N ALA A 51 -0.82 31.92 9.12
CA ALA A 51 -1.94 32.42 8.32
C ALA A 51 -3.32 31.92 8.79
N GLN A 52 -3.43 31.22 9.93
CA GLN A 52 -4.67 30.61 10.44
C GLN A 52 -5.33 29.59 9.48
N ARG A 53 -4.56 29.03 8.53
CA ARG A 53 -5.02 28.05 7.53
C ARG A 53 -4.86 26.60 8.01
N LYS A 54 -5.27 26.33 9.24
CA LYS A 54 -5.14 25.02 9.90
C LYS A 54 -5.98 23.94 9.22
N LEU A 55 -7.12 24.31 8.64
CA LEU A 55 -7.98 23.41 7.87
C LEU A 55 -7.27 22.84 6.65
N ASP A 56 -6.48 23.64 5.94
CA ASP A 56 -5.79 23.20 4.73
C ASP A 56 -4.75 22.12 5.03
N ILE A 57 -4.04 22.24 6.17
CA ILE A 57 -3.10 21.21 6.64
C ILE A 57 -3.84 19.89 6.87
N TRP A 58 -5.01 19.92 7.50
CA TRP A 58 -5.84 18.74 7.71
C TRP A 58 -6.35 18.15 6.40
N LEU A 59 -6.84 18.98 5.48
CA LEU A 59 -7.33 18.54 4.17
C LEU A 59 -6.21 17.86 3.35
N VAL A 60 -4.99 18.41 3.34
CA VAL A 60 -3.85 17.78 2.66
C VAL A 60 -3.52 16.42 3.29
N ARG A 61 -3.49 16.32 4.62
CA ARG A 61 -3.21 15.05 5.31
C ARG A 61 -4.30 14.00 5.04
N ILE A 62 -5.57 14.37 5.22
CA ILE A 62 -6.70 13.42 5.13
C ILE A 62 -7.01 13.07 3.67
N LEU A 63 -7.04 14.04 2.76
CA LEU A 63 -7.46 13.80 1.38
C LEU A 63 -6.28 13.46 0.47
N VAL A 64 -5.24 14.30 0.47
CA VAL A 64 -4.13 14.16 -0.50
C VAL A 64 -3.21 13.01 -0.09
N HIS A 65 -2.64 13.04 1.11
CA HIS A 65 -1.66 12.03 1.52
C HIS A 65 -2.29 10.65 1.64
N ASN A 66 -3.44 10.51 2.31
CA ASN A 66 -4.12 9.22 2.38
C ASN A 66 -4.70 8.78 1.03
N GLY A 67 -5.19 9.71 0.18
CA GLY A 67 -5.64 9.38 -1.18
C GLY A 67 -4.53 8.82 -2.07
N LEU A 68 -3.37 9.49 -2.08
CA LEU A 68 -2.18 9.01 -2.79
C LEU A 68 -1.69 7.68 -2.22
N ALA A 69 -1.71 7.52 -0.89
CA ALA A 69 -1.31 6.28 -0.23
C ALA A 69 -2.25 5.11 -0.56
N ILE A 70 -3.58 5.31 -0.58
CA ILE A 70 -4.55 4.30 -1.04
C ILE A 70 -4.17 3.81 -2.43
N TYR A 71 -4.02 4.76 -3.36
CA TYR A 71 -3.78 4.43 -4.75
C TYR A 71 -2.40 3.78 -4.96
N GLY A 72 -1.38 4.25 -4.25
CA GLY A 72 -0.05 3.64 -4.27
C GLY A 72 -0.04 2.21 -3.73
N THR A 73 -0.70 1.95 -2.59
CA THR A 73 -0.84 0.59 -2.05
C THR A 73 -1.61 -0.31 -2.99
N TRP A 74 -2.69 0.19 -3.60
CA TRP A 74 -3.45 -0.58 -4.58
C TRP A 74 -2.60 -0.94 -5.81
N LEU A 75 -1.84 0.00 -6.36
CA LEU A 75 -0.94 -0.25 -7.48
C LEU A 75 0.17 -1.23 -7.15
N TYR A 76 0.73 -1.18 -5.94
CA TYR A 76 1.72 -2.15 -5.47
C TYR A 76 1.15 -3.57 -5.51
N LEU A 77 -0.03 -3.77 -4.90
CA LEU A 77 -0.71 -5.07 -4.88
C LEU A 77 -1.10 -5.54 -6.28
N ALA A 78 -1.61 -4.63 -7.11
CA ALA A 78 -1.97 -4.95 -8.49
C ALA A 78 -0.76 -5.28 -9.36
N THR A 79 0.40 -4.67 -9.11
CA THR A 79 1.67 -5.02 -9.78
C THR A 79 2.08 -6.45 -9.44
N LEU A 80 2.02 -6.84 -8.17
CA LEU A 80 2.29 -8.21 -7.74
C LEU A 80 1.31 -9.22 -8.34
N LEU A 81 0.02 -8.87 -8.42
CA LEU A 81 -0.99 -9.70 -9.08
C LEU A 81 -0.70 -9.87 -10.57
N ASN A 82 -0.34 -8.79 -11.27
CA ASN A 82 0.07 -8.83 -12.68
C ASN A 82 1.31 -9.73 -12.87
N LEU A 83 2.27 -9.65 -11.95
CA LEU A 83 3.47 -10.47 -11.96
C LEU A 83 3.13 -11.96 -11.82
N THR A 84 2.29 -12.33 -10.85
CA THR A 84 1.84 -13.72 -10.67
C THR A 84 1.13 -14.25 -11.92
N ILE A 85 0.27 -13.45 -12.54
CA ILE A 85 -0.47 -13.85 -13.74
C ILE A 85 0.47 -13.99 -14.93
N TRP A 86 1.40 -13.07 -15.13
CA TRP A 86 2.38 -13.16 -16.21
C TRP A 86 3.28 -14.39 -16.07
N ILE A 87 3.81 -14.68 -14.87
CA ILE A 87 4.60 -15.89 -14.61
C ILE A 87 3.78 -17.15 -14.91
N SER A 88 2.53 -17.21 -14.43
CA SER A 88 1.63 -18.33 -14.71
C SER A 88 1.46 -18.60 -16.21
N GLN A 89 1.34 -17.54 -17.02
CA GLN A 89 1.19 -17.67 -18.48
C GLN A 89 2.47 -18.18 -19.16
N ILE A 90 3.65 -17.70 -18.77
CA ILE A 90 4.94 -18.16 -19.32
C ILE A 90 5.14 -19.66 -19.09
N TYR A 91 4.73 -20.16 -17.92
CA TYR A 91 4.85 -21.57 -17.58
C TYR A 91 3.61 -22.40 -17.94
N ASN A 92 2.83 -21.97 -18.95
CA ASN A 92 1.65 -22.68 -19.45
C ASN A 92 0.66 -23.10 -18.35
N LYS A 93 0.49 -22.24 -17.33
CA LYS A 93 -0.40 -22.46 -16.18
C LYS A 93 -0.07 -23.72 -15.37
N ASN A 94 1.19 -24.13 -15.35
CA ASN A 94 1.66 -25.21 -14.50
C ASN A 94 1.33 -24.92 -13.02
N ALA A 95 0.67 -25.88 -12.34
CA ALA A 95 0.17 -25.71 -10.99
C ALA A 95 1.27 -25.38 -9.96
N GLN A 96 2.46 -25.98 -10.10
CA GLN A 96 3.60 -25.71 -9.23
C GLN A 96 4.09 -24.27 -9.42
N SER A 97 4.26 -23.85 -10.69
CA SER A 97 4.68 -22.48 -11.02
C SER A 97 3.69 -21.42 -10.50
N ILE A 98 2.37 -21.66 -10.62
CA ILE A 98 1.34 -20.77 -10.06
C ILE A 98 1.48 -20.64 -8.55
N THR A 99 1.70 -21.77 -7.88
CA THR A 99 1.84 -21.82 -6.42
C THR A 99 3.07 -21.04 -5.97
N ASP A 100 4.20 -21.24 -6.63
CA ASP A 100 5.46 -20.58 -6.30
C ASP A 100 5.43 -19.07 -6.64
N ALA A 101 4.83 -18.69 -7.77
CA ALA A 101 4.63 -17.29 -8.14
C ALA A 101 3.72 -16.55 -7.15
N SER A 102 2.68 -17.23 -6.64
CA SER A 102 1.81 -16.68 -5.61
C SER A 102 2.54 -16.56 -4.27
N THR A 103 3.33 -17.56 -3.89
CA THR A 103 4.18 -17.48 -2.68
C THR A 103 5.17 -16.32 -2.78
N ALA A 104 5.81 -16.13 -3.93
CA ALA A 104 6.72 -15.01 -4.17
C ALA A 104 6.00 -13.66 -4.01
N ALA A 105 4.83 -13.50 -4.63
CA ALA A 105 4.02 -12.29 -4.48
C ALA A 105 3.62 -12.02 -3.02
N LEU A 106 3.21 -13.04 -2.26
CA LEU A 106 2.88 -12.90 -0.84
C LEU A 106 4.11 -12.51 0.00
N THR A 107 5.29 -13.04 -0.32
CA THR A 107 6.54 -12.63 0.31
C THR A 107 6.86 -11.16 0.00
N PHE A 108 6.64 -10.69 -1.24
CA PHE A 108 6.76 -9.27 -1.53
C PHE A 108 5.73 -8.43 -0.78
N VAL A 109 4.49 -8.90 -0.61
CA VAL A 109 3.52 -8.22 0.26
C VAL A 109 4.05 -8.09 1.69
N LEU A 110 4.60 -9.17 2.26
CA LEU A 110 5.21 -9.15 3.59
C LEU A 110 6.34 -8.12 3.69
N VAL A 111 7.28 -8.15 2.74
CA VAL A 111 8.39 -7.18 2.68
C VAL A 111 7.85 -5.75 2.60
N GLY A 112 6.83 -5.51 1.76
CA GLY A 112 6.18 -4.22 1.64
C GLY A 112 5.56 -3.74 2.96
N ILE A 113 4.87 -4.62 3.69
CA ILE A 113 4.29 -4.31 5.01
C ILE A 113 5.39 -3.94 6.01
N ILE A 114 6.49 -4.71 6.07
CA ILE A 114 7.60 -4.45 6.99
C ILE A 114 8.28 -3.13 6.66
N VAL A 115 8.62 -2.90 5.37
CA VAL A 115 9.24 -1.66 4.92
C VAL A 115 8.33 -0.47 5.24
N TYR A 116 7.03 -0.58 4.96
CA TYR A 116 6.07 0.49 5.27
C TYR A 116 5.99 0.76 6.78
N PHE A 117 5.90 -0.28 7.61
CA PHE A 117 5.90 -0.14 9.07
C PHE A 117 7.19 0.54 9.59
N VAL A 118 8.35 0.19 9.04
CA VAL A 118 9.62 0.80 9.44
C VAL A 118 9.67 2.26 9.00
N CYS A 119 9.28 2.55 7.75
CA CYS A 119 9.23 3.90 7.20
C CYS A 119 8.29 4.81 8.00
N GLU A 120 7.07 4.35 8.31
CA GLU A 120 6.07 5.18 8.99
C GLU A 120 6.38 5.42 10.48
N ASN A 121 7.07 4.49 11.15
CA ASN A 121 7.30 4.56 12.60
C ASN A 121 8.68 5.10 12.97
N PHE A 122 9.70 4.89 12.14
CA PHE A 122 11.08 5.27 12.48
C PHE A 122 11.68 6.32 11.54
N ILE A 123 11.53 6.17 10.23
CA ILE A 123 12.24 7.03 9.25
C ILE A 123 11.48 8.34 9.01
N PHE A 124 10.19 8.24 8.70
CA PHE A 124 9.33 9.36 8.30
C PHE A 124 8.21 9.62 9.31
N TYR A 125 8.49 9.33 10.59
CA TYR A 125 7.51 9.39 11.67
C TYR A 125 6.69 10.68 11.69
N SER A 126 7.36 11.84 11.58
CA SER A 126 6.71 13.16 11.61
C SER A 126 5.77 13.40 10.43
N SER A 127 6.16 12.96 9.23
CA SER A 127 5.44 13.26 7.99
C SER A 127 4.32 12.24 7.71
N MET A 128 4.54 10.97 8.07
CA MET A 128 3.60 9.86 7.83
C MET A 128 2.73 9.52 9.05
N ALA A 129 2.85 10.25 10.16
CA ALA A 129 2.06 10.06 11.38
C ALA A 129 0.55 9.91 11.12
N TYR A 130 0.02 10.63 10.12
CA TYR A 130 -1.41 10.71 9.81
C TYR A 130 -1.84 9.85 8.61
N THR A 131 -0.95 9.01 8.07
CA THR A 131 -1.21 8.19 6.88
C THR A 131 -1.47 6.74 7.30
N PHE A 132 -2.71 6.43 7.65
CA PHE A 132 -3.10 5.09 8.13
C PHE A 132 -3.72 4.20 7.06
N VAL A 133 -4.20 4.80 5.96
CA VAL A 133 -5.06 4.07 5.03
C VAL A 133 -4.41 2.88 4.31
N PRO A 134 -3.08 2.85 4.05
CA PRO A 134 -2.44 1.65 3.50
C PRO A 134 -2.74 0.35 4.26
N TRP A 135 -2.84 0.41 5.59
CA TRP A 135 -3.19 -0.75 6.42
C TRP A 135 -4.58 -1.29 6.08
N PHE A 136 -5.59 -0.42 5.95
CA PHE A 136 -6.94 -0.81 5.55
C PHE A 136 -6.96 -1.43 4.15
N VAL A 137 -6.20 -0.87 3.21
CA VAL A 137 -6.14 -1.38 1.83
C VAL A 137 -5.53 -2.79 1.78
N VAL A 138 -4.43 -3.03 2.50
CA VAL A 138 -3.80 -4.36 2.56
C VAL A 138 -4.73 -5.38 3.23
N ILE A 139 -5.34 -5.02 4.36
CA ILE A 139 -6.31 -5.89 5.07
C ILE A 139 -7.48 -6.24 4.14
N PHE A 140 -8.04 -5.24 3.45
CA PHE A 140 -9.14 -5.45 2.52
C PHE A 140 -8.75 -6.37 1.36
N ALA A 141 -7.59 -6.14 0.76
CA ALA A 141 -7.09 -6.95 -0.34
C ALA A 141 -6.82 -8.41 0.07
N LEU A 142 -6.12 -8.63 1.19
CA LEU A 142 -5.85 -9.97 1.72
C LEU A 142 -7.14 -10.68 2.12
N SER A 143 -8.12 -9.98 2.71
CA SER A 143 -9.45 -10.53 2.99
C SER A 143 -10.20 -10.93 1.72
N GLY A 144 -10.10 -10.13 0.66
CA GLY A 144 -10.64 -10.46 -0.66
C GLY A 144 -10.00 -11.70 -1.28
N VAL A 145 -8.67 -11.84 -1.15
CA VAL A 145 -7.95 -13.04 -1.59
C VAL A 145 -8.38 -14.26 -0.77
N LEU A 146 -8.44 -14.15 0.55
CA LEU A 146 -8.82 -15.25 1.42
C LEU A 146 -10.26 -15.71 1.13
N SER A 147 -11.23 -14.80 1.08
CA SER A 147 -12.64 -15.14 0.85
C SER A 147 -12.88 -15.88 -0.47
N LYS A 148 -12.18 -15.51 -1.54
CA LYS A 148 -12.28 -16.18 -2.85
C LYS A 148 -11.62 -17.55 -2.89
N ASN A 149 -10.56 -17.77 -2.10
CA ASN A 149 -9.71 -18.95 -2.22
C ASN A 149 -9.87 -19.96 -1.07
N TYR A 150 -10.56 -19.60 0.02
CA TYR A 150 -10.71 -20.44 1.22
C TYR A 150 -11.48 -21.74 0.97
N LYS A 151 -12.57 -21.70 0.19
CA LYS A 151 -13.43 -22.87 -0.10
C LYS A 151 -13.00 -23.69 -1.31
N ARG A 152 -11.92 -23.28 -2.01
CA ARG A 152 -11.47 -23.96 -3.22
C ARG A 152 -10.56 -25.12 -2.82
N ASN A 153 -11.09 -26.34 -2.89
CA ASN A 153 -10.35 -27.57 -2.57
C ASN A 153 -9.14 -27.80 -3.50
N ASP A 154 -9.03 -27.04 -4.60
CA ASP A 154 -8.01 -27.21 -5.65
C ASP A 154 -6.75 -26.35 -5.45
N ILE A 155 -6.70 -25.46 -4.45
CA ILE A 155 -5.52 -24.61 -4.19
C ILE A 155 -4.65 -25.29 -3.12
N PRO A 156 -3.34 -25.53 -3.38
CA PRO A 156 -2.45 -26.15 -2.42
C PRO A 156 -2.40 -25.35 -1.11
N ASP A 157 -2.55 -26.07 -0.01
CA ASP A 157 -2.86 -25.52 1.32
C ASP A 157 -1.88 -24.43 1.80
N ARG A 158 -0.62 -24.49 1.35
CA ARG A 158 0.46 -23.55 1.72
C ARG A 158 0.07 -22.08 1.56
N ASN A 159 -0.44 -21.69 0.40
CA ASN A 159 -0.72 -20.26 0.12
C ASN A 159 -1.95 -19.75 0.86
N LYS A 160 -2.92 -20.63 1.18
CA LYS A 160 -4.07 -20.26 2.01
C LYS A 160 -3.62 -19.90 3.43
N PHE A 161 -2.80 -20.76 4.03
CA PHE A 161 -2.22 -20.51 5.35
C PHE A 161 -1.33 -19.27 5.34
N TYR A 162 -0.56 -19.04 4.27
CA TYR A 162 0.30 -17.86 4.17
C TYR A 162 -0.53 -16.56 4.09
N VAL A 163 -1.57 -16.50 3.27
CA VAL A 163 -2.47 -15.32 3.22
C VAL A 163 -3.11 -15.05 4.58
N LEU A 164 -3.60 -16.10 5.26
CA LEU A 164 -4.18 -15.97 6.60
C LEU A 164 -3.17 -15.45 7.61
N ALA A 165 -1.96 -16.00 7.63
CA ALA A 165 -0.89 -15.55 8.51
C ALA A 165 -0.53 -14.08 8.26
N LEU A 166 -0.42 -13.67 6.99
CA LEU A 166 -0.15 -12.28 6.62
C LEU A 166 -1.26 -11.33 7.05
N LEU A 167 -2.52 -11.75 6.91
CA LEU A 167 -3.66 -10.96 7.37
C LEU A 167 -3.59 -10.75 8.89
N ILE A 168 -3.31 -11.81 9.66
CA ILE A 168 -3.16 -11.72 11.12
C ILE A 168 -2.00 -10.80 11.49
N ILE A 169 -0.83 -10.95 10.87
CA ILE A 169 0.34 -10.09 11.09
C ILE A 169 0.00 -8.63 10.78
N CYS A 170 -0.68 -8.37 9.66
CA CYS A 170 -1.08 -7.03 9.25
C CYS A 170 -2.03 -6.39 10.28
N CYS A 171 -3.00 -7.15 10.80
CA CYS A 171 -3.89 -6.67 11.87
C CYS A 171 -3.13 -6.37 13.17
N ILE A 172 -2.21 -7.23 13.59
CA ILE A 172 -1.39 -7.02 14.80
C ILE A 172 -0.53 -5.77 14.65
N LEU A 173 0.18 -5.61 13.52
CA LEU A 173 1.01 -4.43 13.25
C LEU A 173 0.18 -3.15 13.22
N PHE A 174 -1.03 -3.20 12.65
CA PHE A 174 -1.95 -2.06 12.66
C PHE A 174 -2.37 -1.67 14.08
N ILE A 175 -2.69 -2.63 14.95
CA ILE A 175 -2.99 -2.36 16.37
C ILE A 175 -1.78 -1.75 17.09
N ILE A 176 -0.59 -2.30 16.86
CA ILE A 176 0.67 -1.75 17.43
C ILE A 176 0.86 -0.32 16.96
N ARG A 177 0.65 -0.04 15.66
CA ARG A 177 0.75 1.30 15.08
C ARG A 177 -0.23 2.28 15.73
N LEU A 178 -1.48 1.88 15.97
CA LEU A 178 -2.45 2.72 16.69
C LEU A 178 -1.96 3.04 18.10
N GLY A 179 -1.42 2.05 18.83
CA GLY A 179 -0.81 2.26 20.14
C GLY A 179 0.36 3.26 20.10
N LEU A 180 1.30 3.09 19.16
CA LEU A 180 2.44 3.98 18.97
C LEU A 180 2.02 5.41 18.60
N PHE A 181 0.98 5.55 17.78
CA PHE A 181 0.43 6.86 17.43
C PHE A 181 -0.20 7.55 18.64
N ILE A 182 -1.04 6.85 19.41
CA ILE A 182 -1.67 7.40 20.61
C ILE A 182 -0.61 7.79 21.64
N MET A 183 0.37 6.92 21.90
CA MET A 183 1.49 7.23 22.80
C MET A 183 2.30 8.44 22.32
N GLY A 184 2.58 8.51 21.02
CA GLY A 184 3.29 9.63 20.41
C GLY A 184 2.52 10.94 20.50
N TYR A 185 1.20 10.89 20.33
CA TYR A 185 0.30 12.02 20.47
C TYR A 185 0.29 12.53 21.91
N ILE A 186 0.12 11.66 22.90
CA ILE A 186 0.13 12.03 24.34
C ILE A 186 1.48 12.61 24.76
N ARG A 187 2.59 12.11 24.19
CA ARG A 187 3.95 12.59 24.50
C ARG A 187 4.36 13.82 23.68
N ASN A 188 3.46 14.45 22.93
CA ASN A 188 3.74 15.58 22.03
C ASN A 188 4.91 15.33 21.05
N ARG A 189 5.13 14.07 20.65
CA ARG A 189 6.15 13.71 19.65
C ARG A 189 5.66 13.92 18.22
N ILE A 190 4.34 14.08 18.04
CA ILE A 190 3.70 14.28 16.76
C ILE A 190 3.41 15.78 16.61
N PRO A 191 3.81 16.45 15.51
CA PRO A 191 3.60 17.89 15.35
C PRO A 191 2.10 18.24 15.30
N THR A 192 1.56 18.70 16.43
CA THR A 192 0.17 19.14 16.56
C THR A 192 0.01 20.57 16.03
N ILE A 193 -1.16 20.93 15.53
CA ILE A 193 -1.42 22.25 14.93
C ILE A 193 -1.51 23.36 16.00
N GLN A 194 -1.18 23.03 17.25
CA GLN A 194 -1.18 23.94 18.39
C GLN A 194 0.20 24.50 18.69
N GLU A 195 1.29 23.86 18.26
CA GLU A 195 2.65 24.36 18.47
C GLU A 195 3.19 25.12 17.24
N PRO A 196 3.65 26.38 17.40
CA PRO A 196 4.37 27.11 16.37
C PRO A 196 5.71 26.45 16.02
#